data_AF-A0A665VH58-F1
#
_entry.id   AF-A0A665VH58-F1
#
_cell.length_a   1.000
_cell.length_b   1.000
_cell.length_c   1.000
_cell.angle_alpha   90.00
_cell.angle_beta   90.00
_cell.angle_gamma   90.00
#
_symmetry.space_group_name_H-M   'P 1'
#
loop_
_entity.id
_entity.type
_entity.pdbx_description
1 polymer ?
#
loop_
_entity_poly.entity_id
_entity_poly.type
_entity_poly.pdbx_seq_one_letter_code
_entity_poly.pdbx_strand_id
1 'polypeptide(L)'
;MLSGVTSRARPRLGSLFLAPVTKTVSPMSSTGSRRFRSTSSMQGFSELARERSKTVTSFYNQSTIDVSAEKASVRLTLATLLYSGKSPDGHHILSSAKYLHKELPVRIAHRIKGFRSLPFIIGCNPTILQVHELYIRAYQVLSDFPLIKDQDEDRRFCKLVHQLLDDHKDVVTMLAQGFRECRRHIQDESIIRNFLDTTLCSRLGIRMLATHHLALHEDNPDFVGIICRRLSPKKIIEKWVDFSRRLSEHQYGNAPRVRINGHVAARFPFIPLPLDYILPELLKNAMRISDRGGGIPHKIIDKVMDYHFSTAEESAQDPRMSNFFNNITNSGNQSSPMHG
;
A
#
# COMPACT_ATOMS: atom_id res chain seq x y z
N MET A 1 63.39 -39.83 9.49
CA MET A 1 62.60 -40.92 10.08
C MET A 1 61.17 -40.85 9.53
N LEU A 2 60.90 -41.75 8.58
CA LEU A 2 59.63 -42.46 8.28
C LEU A 2 58.39 -41.60 7.92
N SER A 3 58.10 -41.32 6.64
CA SER A 3 57.51 -42.18 5.56
C SER A 3 55.96 -42.12 5.56
N GLY A 4 55.21 -41.84 4.49
CA GLY A 4 55.54 -41.58 3.09
C GLY A 4 54.29 -41.67 2.20
N VAL A 5 54.33 -40.97 1.07
CA VAL A 5 53.81 -41.34 -0.28
C VAL A 5 52.30 -41.26 -0.61
N THR A 6 51.94 -40.24 -1.41
CA THR A 6 51.16 -40.16 -2.69
C THR A 6 50.14 -41.27 -3.05
N SER A 7 48.99 -41.09 -3.74
CA SER A 7 48.78 -40.47 -5.07
C SER A 7 47.30 -40.63 -5.55
N ARG A 8 46.86 -39.69 -6.39
CA ARG A 8 45.81 -39.63 -7.46
C ARG A 8 44.80 -40.78 -7.78
N ALA A 9 43.57 -40.30 -8.07
CA ALA A 9 42.68 -40.52 -9.25
C ALA A 9 41.63 -41.68 -9.34
N ARG A 10 40.40 -41.26 -9.70
CA ARG A 10 39.15 -41.88 -10.27
C ARG A 10 39.36 -42.97 -11.37
N PRO A 11 38.34 -43.69 -11.97
CA PRO A 11 36.84 -43.71 -11.84
C PRO A 11 36.09 -45.11 -12.03
N ARG A 12 34.73 -45.06 -12.13
CA ARG A 12 33.76 -45.80 -13.04
C ARG A 12 33.14 -47.20 -12.71
N LEU A 13 31.80 -47.23 -12.92
CA LEU A 13 30.88 -48.23 -13.56
C LEU A 13 30.45 -49.59 -12.94
N GLY A 14 29.16 -49.91 -13.15
CA GLY A 14 28.60 -51.26 -13.43
C GLY A 14 27.56 -51.77 -12.40
N SER A 15 26.24 -51.70 -12.64
CA SER A 15 25.38 -52.57 -13.47
C SER A 15 25.23 -54.00 -12.95
N LEU A 16 23.99 -54.39 -12.57
CA LEU A 16 23.52 -55.78 -12.59
C LEU A 16 22.03 -55.82 -13.00
N PHE A 17 21.80 -56.26 -14.23
CA PHE A 17 20.54 -56.78 -14.78
C PHE A 17 20.51 -58.30 -14.55
N LEU A 18 19.32 -58.91 -14.39
CA LEU A 18 18.72 -59.84 -15.39
C LEU A 18 17.37 -60.43 -14.92
N ALA A 19 16.41 -60.46 -15.84
CA ALA A 19 15.19 -61.29 -15.85
C ALA A 19 15.48 -62.69 -16.44
N PRO A 20 14.52 -63.65 -16.50
CA PRO A 20 13.66 -63.79 -17.71
C PRO A 20 12.19 -64.27 -17.45
N VAL A 21 11.17 -63.78 -18.18
CA VAL A 21 10.46 -64.32 -19.39
C VAL A 21 9.62 -65.60 -19.12
N THR A 22 8.28 -65.62 -19.29
CA THR A 22 7.58 -66.14 -20.51
C THR A 22 6.16 -65.57 -20.77
N LYS A 23 5.79 -65.55 -22.06
CA LYS A 23 4.58 -65.02 -22.74
C LYS A 23 3.34 -65.92 -22.64
N THR A 24 2.13 -65.34 -22.74
CA THR A 24 0.98 -65.85 -23.54
C THR A 24 -0.08 -64.74 -23.79
N VAL A 25 -0.80 -64.86 -24.92
CA VAL A 25 -1.74 -63.88 -25.52
C VAL A 25 -3.21 -64.29 -25.27
N SER A 26 -4.11 -63.30 -25.34
CA SER A 26 -5.56 -63.19 -25.06
C SER A 26 -6.54 -64.17 -25.73
N PRO A 27 -7.83 -64.15 -25.31
CA PRO A 27 -8.89 -63.80 -26.27
C PRO A 27 -9.99 -62.84 -25.74
N MET A 28 -10.67 -62.21 -26.70
CA MET A 28 -11.81 -61.28 -26.56
C MET A 28 -13.12 -61.99 -26.18
N SER A 29 -13.98 -61.36 -25.36
CA SER A 29 -15.38 -60.99 -25.71
C SER A 29 -16.20 -60.58 -24.48
N SER A 30 -16.74 -59.37 -24.48
CA SER A 30 -18.17 -59.05 -24.31
C SER A 30 -18.38 -57.63 -23.76
N THR A 31 -19.45 -57.03 -24.28
CA THR A 31 -19.89 -55.63 -24.26
C THR A 31 -20.24 -55.06 -22.89
N GLY A 32 -19.85 -53.79 -22.63
CA GLY A 32 -20.34 -53.03 -21.48
C GLY A 32 -19.81 -51.59 -21.39
N SER A 33 -20.55 -50.64 -21.98
CA SER A 33 -20.62 -49.18 -21.70
C SER A 33 -19.39 -48.46 -21.09
N ARG A 34 -18.65 -47.70 -21.90
CA ARG A 34 -17.69 -46.69 -21.42
C ARG A 34 -18.44 -45.46 -20.89
N ARG A 35 -18.54 -45.31 -19.56
CA ARG A 35 -18.76 -43.98 -18.93
C ARG A 35 -17.42 -43.26 -18.84
N PHE A 36 -17.20 -42.27 -19.71
CA PHE A 36 -16.22 -41.22 -19.46
C PHE A 36 -16.62 -40.46 -18.20
N ARG A 37 -15.81 -40.54 -17.13
CA ARG A 37 -16.00 -39.75 -15.93
C ARG A 37 -15.26 -38.42 -16.11
N SER A 38 -15.97 -37.41 -16.59
CA SER A 38 -15.49 -36.03 -16.66
C SER A 38 -15.23 -35.51 -15.24
N THR A 39 -13.98 -35.11 -14.94
CA THR A 39 -13.55 -34.56 -13.65
C THR A 39 -13.80 -33.04 -13.53
N SER A 40 -14.35 -32.40 -14.57
CA SER A 40 -14.57 -30.95 -14.63
C SER A 40 -15.73 -30.43 -13.75
N SER A 41 -16.66 -31.30 -13.33
CA SER A 41 -17.82 -30.86 -12.54
C SER A 41 -17.50 -30.59 -11.07
N MET A 42 -16.50 -31.26 -10.49
CA MET A 42 -16.20 -31.15 -9.05
C MET A 42 -15.46 -29.85 -8.69
N GLN A 43 -14.71 -29.26 -9.63
CA GLN A 43 -14.07 -27.95 -9.42
C GLN A 43 -15.10 -26.81 -9.37
N GLY A 44 -16.11 -26.84 -10.24
CA GLY A 44 -17.19 -25.85 -10.23
C GLY A 44 -18.01 -25.85 -8.95
N PHE A 45 -18.27 -27.01 -8.33
CA PHE A 45 -18.98 -27.08 -7.05
C PHE A 45 -18.18 -26.52 -5.88
N SER A 46 -16.86 -26.72 -5.84
CA SER A 46 -15.99 -26.15 -4.81
C SER A 46 -15.89 -24.63 -4.94
N GLU A 47 -15.82 -24.13 -6.18
CA GLU A 47 -15.75 -22.70 -6.49
C GLU A 47 -17.06 -21.98 -6.16
N LEU A 48 -18.20 -22.54 -6.57
CA LEU A 48 -19.54 -22.03 -6.22
C LEU A 48 -19.83 -22.12 -4.72
N ALA A 49 -19.35 -23.16 -4.03
CA ALA A 49 -19.46 -23.25 -2.58
C ALA A 49 -18.61 -22.18 -1.88
N ARG A 50 -17.39 -21.93 -2.38
CA ARG A 50 -16.52 -20.87 -1.86
C ARG A 50 -17.09 -19.48 -2.13
N GLU A 51 -17.71 -19.25 -3.28
CA GLU A 51 -18.45 -18.02 -3.60
C GLU A 51 -19.69 -17.86 -2.71
N ARG A 52 -20.49 -18.91 -2.51
CA ARG A 52 -21.62 -18.88 -1.57
C ARG A 52 -21.16 -18.60 -0.14
N SER A 53 -20.05 -19.17 0.31
CA SER A 53 -19.48 -18.86 1.63
C SER A 53 -19.04 -17.39 1.73
N LYS A 54 -18.43 -16.81 0.68
CA LYS A 54 -18.10 -15.38 0.64
C LYS A 54 -19.36 -14.50 0.70
N THR A 55 -20.41 -14.85 -0.05
CA THR A 55 -21.67 -14.09 -0.08
C THR A 55 -22.42 -14.17 1.26
N VAL A 56 -22.42 -15.34 1.91
CA VAL A 56 -23.04 -15.54 3.24
C VAL A 56 -22.26 -14.80 4.32
N THR A 57 -20.92 -14.90 4.33
CA THR A 57 -20.08 -14.13 5.25
C THR A 57 -20.21 -12.61 5.03
N SER A 58 -20.37 -12.16 3.78
CA SER A 58 -20.64 -10.75 3.45
C SER A 58 -21.95 -10.25 4.06
N PHE A 59 -22.99 -11.08 4.11
CA PHE A 59 -24.30 -10.69 4.67
C PHE A 59 -24.23 -10.47 6.18
N TYR A 60 -23.55 -11.34 6.94
CA TYR A 60 -23.37 -11.17 8.39
C TYR A 60 -22.35 -10.09 8.76
N ASN A 61 -21.33 -9.87 7.93
CA ASN A 61 -20.35 -8.80 8.16
C ASN A 61 -20.90 -7.41 7.82
N GLN A 62 -21.97 -7.32 7.04
CA GLN A 62 -22.59 -6.04 6.70
C GLN A 62 -23.05 -5.29 7.96
N SER A 63 -23.75 -5.99 8.86
CA SER A 63 -24.29 -5.41 10.10
C SER A 63 -23.19 -5.04 11.10
N THR A 64 -22.11 -5.82 11.19
CA THR A 64 -21.00 -5.52 12.12
C THR A 64 -20.19 -4.31 11.65
N ILE A 65 -19.98 -4.17 10.33
CA ILE A 65 -19.36 -2.98 9.74
C ILE A 65 -20.21 -1.74 10.03
N ASP A 66 -21.53 -1.82 9.84
CA ASP A 66 -22.43 -0.68 10.05
C ASP A 66 -22.43 -0.23 11.52
N VAL A 67 -22.50 -1.17 12.47
CA VAL A 67 -22.39 -0.89 13.92
C VAL A 67 -21.03 -0.26 14.27
N SER A 68 -19.94 -0.75 13.69
CA SER A 68 -18.62 -0.13 13.91
C SER A 68 -18.50 1.25 13.27
N ALA A 69 -19.18 1.51 12.16
CA ALA A 69 -19.20 2.80 11.50
C ALA A 69 -20.01 3.87 12.26
N GLU A 70 -20.86 3.47 13.19
CA GLU A 70 -21.58 4.41 14.09
C GLU A 70 -20.72 4.87 15.28
N LYS A 71 -19.66 4.13 15.60
CA LYS A 71 -18.75 4.51 16.70
C LYS A 71 -17.98 5.78 16.35
N ALA A 72 -17.78 6.64 17.34
CA ALA A 72 -16.92 7.81 17.20
C ALA A 72 -15.45 7.38 17.09
N SER A 73 -14.71 7.97 16.14
CA SER A 73 -13.25 7.80 16.06
C SER A 73 -12.56 8.76 17.04
N VAL A 74 -11.47 8.30 17.67
CA VAL A 74 -10.77 9.08 18.69
C VAL A 74 -9.73 9.97 18.02
N ARG A 75 -9.82 11.29 18.22
CA ARG A 75 -8.78 12.21 17.74
C ARG A 75 -7.56 12.15 18.67
N LEU A 76 -6.44 11.64 18.15
CA LEU A 76 -5.16 11.69 18.86
C LEU A 76 -4.42 12.99 18.56
N THR A 77 -3.85 13.58 19.60
CA THR A 77 -2.95 14.74 19.47
C THR A 77 -1.49 14.29 19.49
N LEU A 78 -0.60 15.13 18.96
CA LEU A 78 0.85 14.88 19.00
C LEU A 78 1.35 14.74 20.45
N ALA A 79 0.80 15.53 21.38
CA ALA A 79 1.13 15.43 22.80
C ALA A 79 0.74 14.07 23.38
N THR A 80 -0.45 13.56 23.05
CA THR A 80 -0.91 12.23 23.49
C THR A 80 -0.01 11.11 22.97
N LEU A 81 0.47 11.21 21.72
CA LEU A 81 1.39 10.24 21.12
C LEU A 81 2.83 10.35 21.67
N LEU A 82 3.27 11.55 22.06
CA LEU A 82 4.59 11.77 22.69
C LEU A 82 4.63 11.25 24.14
N TYR A 83 3.55 11.46 24.89
CA TYR A 83 3.48 11.13 26.31
C TYR A 83 3.18 9.65 26.57
N SER A 84 2.79 8.90 25.53
CA SER A 84 2.73 7.43 25.54
C SER A 84 4.12 6.77 25.37
N GLY A 85 5.19 7.55 25.55
CA GLY A 85 6.58 7.18 25.31
C GLY A 85 7.17 6.10 26.23
N LYS A 86 8.33 5.59 25.78
CA LYS A 86 9.03 4.37 26.22
C LYS A 86 9.04 4.15 27.74
N SER A 87 8.18 3.25 28.22
CA SER A 87 8.34 2.59 29.52
C SER A 87 9.35 1.44 29.38
N PRO A 88 10.33 1.29 30.29
CA PRO A 88 11.35 0.25 30.24
C PRO A 88 10.75 -1.17 30.23
N ASP A 89 9.53 -1.33 30.75
CA ASP A 89 8.85 -2.63 30.89
C ASP A 89 8.09 -3.06 29.63
N GLY A 90 8.15 -2.27 28.54
CA GLY A 90 7.42 -2.57 27.29
C GLY A 90 5.90 -2.41 27.36
N HIS A 91 5.35 -2.07 28.53
CA HIS A 91 3.89 -1.91 28.73
C HIS A 91 3.24 -0.87 27.80
N HIS A 92 4.01 0.15 27.41
CA HIS A 92 3.58 1.19 26.48
C HIS A 92 3.31 0.64 25.06
N ILE A 93 4.06 -0.38 24.62
CA ILE A 93 3.88 -1.04 23.33
C ILE A 93 2.57 -1.83 23.33
N LEU A 94 2.34 -2.66 24.35
CA LEU A 94 1.07 -3.41 24.47
C LEU A 94 -0.15 -2.50 24.58
N SER A 95 0.00 -1.36 25.25
CA SER A 95 -1.06 -0.34 25.33
C SER A 95 -1.34 0.29 23.96
N SER A 96 -0.29 0.59 23.18
CA SER A 96 -0.38 1.06 21.80
C SER A 96 -1.05 0.03 20.89
N ALA A 97 -0.67 -1.24 21.01
CA ALA A 97 -1.24 -2.35 20.26
C ALA A 97 -2.74 -2.50 20.51
N LYS A 98 -3.15 -2.52 21.79
CA LYS A 98 -4.56 -2.59 22.21
C LYS A 98 -5.37 -1.39 21.72
N TYR A 99 -4.77 -0.20 21.73
CA TYR A 99 -5.41 0.99 21.17
C TYR A 99 -5.62 0.83 19.66
N LEU A 100 -4.58 0.44 18.93
CA LEU A 100 -4.62 0.29 17.47
C LEU A 100 -5.62 -0.80 17.04
N HIS A 101 -5.65 -1.92 17.75
CA HIS A 101 -6.60 -3.02 17.55
C HIS A 101 -8.06 -2.57 17.67
N LYS A 102 -8.36 -1.65 18.59
CA LYS A 102 -9.72 -1.07 18.75
C LYS A 102 -10.03 0.02 17.73
N GLU A 103 -9.04 0.85 17.40
CA GLU A 103 -9.25 2.07 16.63
C GLU A 103 -9.28 1.82 15.10
N LEU A 104 -8.42 0.93 14.58
CA LEU A 104 -8.33 0.70 13.13
C LEU A 104 -9.63 0.17 12.51
N PRO A 105 -10.33 -0.84 13.08
CA PRO A 105 -11.59 -1.32 12.52
C PRO A 105 -12.65 -0.21 12.39
N VAL A 106 -12.75 0.68 13.38
CA VAL A 106 -13.72 1.80 13.36
C VAL A 106 -13.41 2.76 12.21
N ARG A 107 -12.14 3.16 12.06
CA ARG A 107 -11.74 4.08 10.98
C ARG A 107 -11.94 3.48 9.60
N ILE A 108 -11.66 2.18 9.45
CA ILE A 108 -11.88 1.44 8.21
C ILE A 108 -13.38 1.31 7.92
N ALA A 109 -14.21 1.04 8.93
CA ALA A 109 -15.67 0.99 8.77
C ALA A 109 -16.23 2.32 8.27
N HIS A 110 -15.73 3.46 8.77
CA HIS A 110 -16.09 4.79 8.23
C HIS A 110 -15.72 4.94 6.75
N ARG A 111 -14.58 4.38 6.31
CA ARG A 111 -14.20 4.39 4.88
C ARG A 111 -15.12 3.53 4.05
N ILE A 112 -15.45 2.31 4.51
CA ILE A 112 -16.39 1.41 3.83
C ILE A 112 -17.76 2.08 3.68
N LYS A 113 -18.27 2.73 4.74
CA LYS A 113 -19.50 3.52 4.67
C LYS A 113 -19.42 4.62 3.61
N GLY A 114 -18.28 5.32 3.52
CA GLY A 114 -18.02 6.29 2.46
C GLY A 114 -18.14 5.72 1.04
N PHE A 115 -17.57 4.53 0.80
CA PHE A 115 -17.72 3.83 -0.50
C PHE A 115 -19.17 3.46 -0.80
N ARG A 116 -19.92 2.99 0.20
CA ARG A 116 -21.35 2.64 0.07
C ARG A 116 -22.24 3.85 -0.23
N SER A 117 -21.81 5.05 0.14
CA SER A 117 -22.52 6.30 -0.14
C SER A 117 -22.16 6.93 -1.49
N LEU A 118 -21.23 6.36 -2.25
CA LEU A 118 -20.92 6.85 -3.59
C LEU A 118 -22.10 6.63 -4.55
N PRO A 119 -22.32 7.53 -5.52
CA PRO A 119 -23.25 7.30 -6.62
C PRO A 119 -23.01 5.94 -7.28
N PHE A 120 -24.09 5.22 -7.58
CA PHE A 120 -24.04 3.85 -8.10
C PHE A 120 -23.10 3.70 -9.31
N ILE A 121 -23.17 4.64 -10.26
CA ILE A 121 -22.31 4.64 -11.45
C ILE A 121 -20.80 4.70 -11.13
N ILE A 122 -20.42 5.35 -10.03
CA ILE A 122 -19.03 5.40 -9.54
C ILE A 122 -18.70 4.11 -8.80
N GLY A 123 -19.60 3.65 -7.92
CA GLY A 123 -19.41 2.43 -7.13
C GLY A 123 -19.26 1.16 -7.99
N CYS A 124 -19.84 1.14 -9.19
CA CYS A 124 -19.70 0.05 -10.15
C CYS A 124 -18.41 0.09 -10.97
N ASN A 125 -17.57 1.13 -10.88
CA ASN A 125 -16.29 1.13 -11.55
C ASN A 125 -15.40 0.01 -10.98
N PRO A 126 -14.82 -0.88 -11.82
CA PRO A 126 -14.05 -2.02 -11.34
C PRO A 126 -12.89 -1.65 -10.41
N THR A 127 -12.20 -0.55 -10.70
CA THR A 127 -11.07 -0.08 -9.89
C THR A 127 -11.54 0.45 -8.53
N ILE A 128 -12.63 1.23 -8.50
CA ILE A 128 -13.24 1.70 -7.24
C ILE A 128 -13.77 0.53 -6.41
N LEU A 129 -14.41 -0.45 -7.05
CA LEU A 129 -14.90 -1.64 -6.40
C LEU A 129 -13.75 -2.47 -5.80
N GLN A 130 -12.63 -2.60 -6.51
CA GLN A 130 -11.44 -3.28 -6.00
C GLN A 130 -10.89 -2.60 -4.74
N VAL A 131 -10.85 -1.26 -4.71
CA VAL A 131 -10.45 -0.52 -3.49
C VAL A 131 -11.45 -0.73 -2.36
N HIS A 132 -12.76 -0.72 -2.66
CA HIS A 132 -13.80 -1.00 -1.66
C HIS A 132 -13.63 -2.39 -1.05
N GLU A 133 -13.34 -3.41 -1.85
CA GLU A 133 -13.06 -4.77 -1.38
C GLU A 133 -11.79 -4.86 -0.53
N LEU A 134 -10.74 -4.10 -0.84
CA LEU A 134 -9.53 -4.02 -0.01
C LEU A 134 -9.86 -3.52 1.40
N TYR A 135 -10.68 -2.46 1.52
CA TYR A 135 -11.11 -1.95 2.82
C TYR A 135 -12.00 -2.95 3.59
N ILE A 136 -12.91 -3.66 2.91
CA ILE A 136 -13.73 -4.72 3.53
C ILE A 136 -12.83 -5.84 4.06
N ARG A 137 -11.86 -6.30 3.26
CA ARG A 137 -10.91 -7.33 3.68
C ARG A 137 -10.10 -6.87 4.88
N ALA A 138 -9.60 -5.63 4.87
CA ALA A 138 -8.87 -5.04 5.98
C ALA A 138 -9.70 -5.04 7.27
N TYR A 139 -10.98 -4.66 7.18
CA TYR A 139 -11.89 -4.70 8.32
C TYR A 139 -12.06 -6.11 8.89
N GLN A 140 -12.28 -7.09 8.02
CA GLN A 140 -12.47 -8.49 8.42
C GLN A 140 -11.24 -9.03 9.16
N VAL A 141 -10.06 -8.92 8.55
CA VAL A 141 -8.84 -9.46 9.16
C VAL A 141 -8.45 -8.77 10.47
N LEU A 142 -8.76 -7.47 10.62
CA LEU A 142 -8.54 -6.75 11.87
C LEU A 142 -9.57 -7.11 12.95
N SER A 143 -10.83 -7.29 12.57
CA SER A 143 -11.91 -7.63 13.50
C SER A 143 -11.82 -9.08 13.99
N ASP A 144 -11.35 -9.99 13.14
CA ASP A 144 -11.14 -11.40 13.46
C ASP A 144 -9.84 -11.62 14.25
N PHE A 145 -8.95 -10.63 14.31
CA PHE A 145 -7.70 -10.74 15.06
C PHE A 145 -8.00 -10.82 16.57
N PRO A 146 -7.44 -11.81 17.30
CA PRO A 146 -7.71 -11.99 18.72
C PRO A 146 -7.25 -10.80 19.57
N LEU A 147 -7.86 -10.63 20.73
CA LEU A 147 -7.46 -9.59 21.69
C LEU A 147 -5.99 -9.73 22.07
N ILE A 148 -5.23 -8.65 21.95
CA ILE A 148 -3.79 -8.60 22.25
C ILE A 148 -3.58 -8.58 23.77
N LYS A 149 -3.03 -9.65 24.32
CA LYS A 149 -2.75 -9.86 25.74
C LYS A 149 -1.25 -9.83 26.03
N ASP A 150 -0.46 -10.37 25.12
CA ASP A 150 0.99 -10.56 25.28
C ASP A 150 1.81 -10.05 24.09
N GLN A 151 3.13 -10.13 24.23
CA GLN A 151 4.09 -9.67 23.23
C GLN A 151 4.09 -10.54 21.95
N ASP A 152 3.69 -11.81 22.03
CA ASP A 152 3.67 -12.72 20.89
C ASP A 152 2.45 -12.46 19.99
N GLU A 153 1.31 -12.14 20.59
CA GLU A 153 0.13 -11.61 19.90
C GLU A 153 0.42 -10.27 19.25
N ASP A 154 1.10 -9.37 19.96
CA ASP A 154 1.54 -8.08 19.42
C ASP A 154 2.48 -8.23 18.20
N ARG A 155 3.45 -9.15 18.25
CA ARG A 155 4.30 -9.46 17.08
C ARG A 155 3.50 -9.97 15.88
N ARG A 156 2.49 -10.82 16.12
CA ARG A 156 1.58 -11.29 15.06
C ARG A 156 0.73 -10.15 14.51
N PHE A 157 0.27 -9.26 15.38
CA PHE A 157 -0.48 -8.07 15.00
C PHE A 157 0.36 -7.12 14.15
N CYS A 158 1.62 -6.87 14.52
CA CYS A 158 2.56 -6.07 13.73
C CYS A 158 2.73 -6.62 12.30
N LYS A 159 2.84 -7.95 12.14
CA LYS A 159 2.90 -8.59 10.81
C LYS A 159 1.63 -8.33 9.99
N LEU A 160 0.46 -8.46 10.62
CA LEU A 160 -0.81 -8.14 9.98
C LEU A 160 -0.88 -6.67 9.54
N VAL A 161 -0.52 -5.74 10.43
CA VAL A 161 -0.52 -4.30 10.15
C VAL A 161 0.46 -3.96 9.03
N HIS A 162 1.65 -4.55 9.00
CA HIS A 162 2.61 -4.40 7.90
C HIS A 162 2.01 -4.87 6.57
N GLN A 163 1.39 -6.05 6.55
CA GLN A 163 0.75 -6.58 5.33
C GLN A 163 -0.34 -5.63 4.83
N LEU A 164 -1.19 -5.13 5.73
CA LEU A 164 -2.26 -4.20 5.36
C LEU A 164 -1.72 -2.88 4.79
N LEU A 165 -0.61 -2.37 5.33
CA LEU A 165 0.04 -1.17 4.80
C LEU A 165 0.61 -1.38 3.39
N ASP A 166 1.15 -2.57 3.10
CA ASP A 166 1.66 -2.90 1.75
C ASP A 166 0.51 -3.16 0.77
N ASP A 167 -0.49 -3.95 1.16
CA ASP A 167 -1.69 -4.23 0.35
C ASP A 167 -2.41 -2.94 -0.08
N HIS A 168 -2.36 -1.90 0.75
CA HIS A 168 -3.04 -0.63 0.48
C HIS A 168 -2.15 0.44 -0.15
N LYS A 169 -0.88 0.14 -0.52
CA LYS A 169 0.08 1.17 -0.96
C LYS A 169 -0.39 1.94 -2.20
N ASP A 170 -1.01 1.25 -3.14
CA ASP A 170 -1.42 1.79 -4.46
C ASP A 170 -2.84 2.37 -4.48
N VAL A 171 -3.56 2.36 -3.34
CA VAL A 171 -4.95 2.82 -3.23
C VAL A 171 -5.15 4.24 -3.77
N VAL A 172 -4.21 5.16 -3.54
CA VAL A 172 -4.34 6.54 -4.02
C VAL A 172 -4.31 6.58 -5.56
N THR A 173 -3.41 5.82 -6.17
CA THR A 173 -3.30 5.70 -7.63
C THR A 173 -4.54 5.05 -8.24
N MET A 174 -5.04 3.98 -7.61
CA MET A 174 -6.26 3.29 -8.04
C MET A 174 -7.50 4.20 -7.96
N LEU A 175 -7.65 4.94 -6.86
CA LEU A 175 -8.74 5.92 -6.73
C LEU A 175 -8.63 7.01 -7.79
N ALA A 176 -7.42 7.56 -8.00
CA ALA A 176 -7.19 8.56 -9.04
C ALA A 176 -7.61 8.04 -10.42
N GLN A 177 -7.24 6.80 -10.76
CA GLN A 177 -7.63 6.16 -12.02
C GLN A 177 -9.16 5.97 -12.11
N GLY A 178 -9.78 5.34 -11.11
CA GLY A 178 -11.21 5.03 -11.14
C GLY A 178 -12.08 6.28 -11.23
N PHE A 179 -11.77 7.33 -10.47
CA PHE A 179 -12.50 8.59 -10.56
C PHE A 179 -12.26 9.32 -11.89
N ARG A 180 -11.07 9.19 -12.50
CA ARG A 180 -10.81 9.76 -13.83
C ARG A 180 -11.72 9.14 -14.90
N GLU A 181 -11.92 7.83 -14.83
CA GLU A 181 -12.81 7.09 -15.74
C GLU A 181 -14.28 7.47 -15.54
N CYS A 182 -14.72 7.64 -14.30
CA CYS A 182 -16.10 8.00 -13.97
C CYS A 182 -16.44 9.48 -14.19
N ARG A 183 -15.44 10.36 -14.34
CA ARG A 183 -15.62 11.82 -14.34
C ARG A 183 -16.68 12.32 -15.33
N ARG A 184 -16.76 11.72 -16.53
CA ARG A 184 -17.73 12.12 -17.57
C ARG A 184 -19.19 11.88 -17.17
N HIS A 185 -19.43 11.05 -16.17
CA HIS A 185 -20.77 10.65 -15.72
C HIS A 185 -21.20 11.38 -14.44
N ILE A 186 -20.39 12.32 -13.95
CA ILE A 186 -20.60 13.00 -12.66
C ILE A 186 -20.96 14.45 -12.97
N GLN A 187 -22.14 14.86 -12.50
CA GLN A 187 -22.61 16.24 -12.65
C GLN A 187 -22.09 17.15 -11.52
N ASP A 188 -22.01 16.60 -10.31
CA ASP A 188 -21.53 17.32 -9.12
C ASP A 188 -20.15 16.82 -8.69
N GLU A 189 -19.10 17.55 -9.08
CA GLU A 189 -17.72 17.25 -8.71
C GLU A 189 -17.47 17.42 -7.19
N SER A 190 -18.36 18.08 -6.45
CA SER A 190 -18.21 18.22 -4.98
C SER A 190 -18.31 16.90 -4.23
N ILE A 191 -19.08 15.95 -4.77
CA ILE A 191 -19.18 14.60 -4.22
C ILE A 191 -17.82 13.90 -4.26
N ILE A 192 -17.10 14.00 -5.38
CA ILE A 192 -15.77 13.41 -5.54
C ILE A 192 -14.78 14.09 -4.59
N ARG A 193 -14.78 15.43 -4.56
CA ARG A 193 -13.88 16.22 -3.70
C ARG A 193 -14.04 15.85 -2.24
N ASN A 194 -15.27 15.87 -1.73
CA ASN A 194 -15.58 15.54 -0.34
C ASN A 194 -15.20 14.09 -0.01
N PHE A 195 -15.47 13.15 -0.93
CA PHE A 195 -15.08 11.76 -0.76
C PHE A 195 -13.54 11.60 -0.68
N LEU A 196 -12.81 12.21 -1.62
CA LEU A 196 -11.35 12.11 -1.68
C LEU A 196 -10.69 12.78 -0.49
N ASP A 197 -11.11 13.99 -0.11
CA ASP A 197 -10.58 14.70 1.07
C ASP A 197 -10.73 13.85 2.32
N THR A 198 -11.94 13.34 2.56
CA THR A 198 -12.23 12.53 3.74
C THR A 198 -11.44 11.22 3.71
N THR A 199 -11.38 10.55 2.55
CA THR A 199 -10.74 9.23 2.41
C THR A 199 -9.22 9.30 2.46
N LEU A 200 -8.61 10.27 1.79
CA LEU A 200 -7.16 10.46 1.78
C LEU A 200 -6.66 10.95 3.15
N CYS A 201 -7.37 11.88 3.80
CA CYS A 201 -7.01 12.32 5.15
C CYS A 201 -7.15 11.18 6.18
N SER A 202 -8.25 10.42 6.11
CA SER A 202 -8.45 9.25 6.98
C SER A 202 -7.37 8.18 6.74
N ARG A 203 -7.01 7.92 5.48
CA ARG A 203 -5.93 6.99 5.11
C ARG A 203 -4.57 7.44 5.65
N LEU A 204 -4.25 8.73 5.54
CA LEU A 204 -3.02 9.29 6.13
C LEU A 204 -3.01 9.08 7.65
N GLY A 205 -4.12 9.37 8.33
CA GLY A 205 -4.26 9.15 9.77
C GLY A 205 -4.09 7.68 10.18
N ILE A 206 -4.74 6.74 9.47
CA ILE A 206 -4.58 5.30 9.69
C ILE A 206 -3.13 4.88 9.53
N ARG A 207 -2.49 5.30 8.43
CA ARG A 207 -1.09 4.99 8.15
C ARG A 207 -0.16 5.57 9.20
N MET A 208 -0.42 6.78 9.69
CA MET A 208 0.36 7.38 10.78
C MET A 208 0.27 6.57 12.07
N LEU A 209 -0.93 6.14 12.48
CA LEU A 209 -1.10 5.33 13.70
C LEU A 209 -0.44 3.95 13.58
N ALA A 210 -0.67 3.28 12.45
CA ALA A 210 -0.05 1.99 12.16
C ALA A 210 1.48 2.08 12.15
N THR A 211 2.03 3.04 11.40
CA THR A 211 3.50 3.23 11.31
C THR A 211 4.09 3.65 12.65
N HIS A 212 3.37 4.46 13.44
CA HIS A 212 3.81 4.84 14.79
C HIS A 212 3.99 3.61 15.68
N HIS A 213 2.98 2.73 15.75
CA HIS A 213 3.05 1.51 16.55
C HIS A 213 4.20 0.60 16.11
N LEU A 214 4.35 0.37 14.79
CA LEU A 214 5.45 -0.42 14.25
C LEU A 214 6.82 0.17 14.62
N ALA A 215 6.99 1.49 14.51
CA ALA A 215 8.22 2.18 14.85
C ALA A 215 8.49 2.25 16.36
N LEU A 216 7.53 1.95 17.25
CA LEU A 216 7.81 1.84 18.69
C LEU A 216 8.71 0.64 19.03
N HIS A 217 8.73 -0.38 18.16
CA HIS A 217 9.62 -1.53 18.29
C HIS A 217 11.06 -1.25 17.86
N GLU A 218 11.28 -0.15 17.14
CA GLU A 218 12.61 0.24 16.68
C GLU A 218 13.37 0.96 17.79
N ASP A 219 14.64 0.58 17.99
CA ASP A 219 15.50 1.29 18.93
C ASP A 219 16.22 2.45 18.25
N ASN A 220 15.48 3.55 18.07
CA ASN A 220 16.01 4.80 17.55
C ASN A 220 15.96 5.90 18.61
N PRO A 221 17.11 6.43 19.10
CA PRO A 221 17.15 7.40 20.20
C PRO A 221 16.62 8.78 19.82
N ASP A 222 16.66 9.14 18.53
CA ASP A 222 16.13 10.40 18.01
C ASP A 222 14.62 10.37 17.78
N PHE A 223 13.98 9.21 17.93
CA PHE A 223 12.58 8.99 17.60
C PHE A 223 11.79 8.32 18.74
N VAL A 224 10.49 8.65 18.81
CA VAL A 224 9.49 7.92 19.59
C VAL A 224 8.39 7.51 18.62
N GLY A 225 8.42 6.24 18.19
CA GLY A 225 7.68 5.81 17.01
C GLY A 225 8.06 6.68 15.81
N ILE A 226 7.07 7.21 15.08
CA ILE A 226 7.32 8.14 13.95
C ILE A 226 7.63 9.60 14.36
N ILE A 227 7.70 9.92 15.66
CA ILE A 227 7.91 11.30 16.11
C ILE A 227 9.40 11.56 16.27
N CYS A 228 9.94 12.44 15.43
CA CYS A 228 11.33 12.87 15.55
C CYS A 228 11.44 13.91 16.68
N ARG A 229 12.30 13.68 17.66
CA ARG A 229 12.48 14.57 18.83
C ARG A 229 13.15 15.89 18.47
N ARG A 230 13.95 15.91 17.40
CA ARG A 230 14.76 17.07 16.97
C ARG A 230 14.78 17.20 15.45
N LEU A 231 13.60 17.25 14.84
CA LEU A 231 13.44 17.41 13.39
C LEU A 231 14.05 18.75 12.97
N SER A 232 14.87 18.72 11.92
CA SER A 232 15.36 19.93 11.25
C SER A 232 14.58 20.13 9.95
N PRO A 233 13.76 21.20 9.83
CA PRO A 233 13.02 21.50 8.61
C PRO A 233 13.96 21.64 7.40
N LYS A 234 15.12 22.27 7.59
CA LYS A 234 16.14 22.40 6.54
C LYS A 234 16.55 21.04 5.99
N LYS A 235 16.92 20.09 6.86
CA LYS A 235 17.39 18.75 6.41
C LYS A 235 16.34 17.98 5.62
N ILE A 236 15.08 18.02 6.06
CA ILE A 236 14.00 17.31 5.35
C ILE A 236 13.66 18.00 4.02
N ILE A 237 13.71 19.34 3.96
CA ILE A 237 13.57 20.08 2.70
C ILE A 237 14.71 19.72 1.75
N GLU A 238 15.97 19.73 2.20
CA GLU A 238 17.15 19.35 1.39
C GLU A 238 17.01 17.94 0.79
N LYS A 239 16.62 16.95 1.61
CA LYS A 239 16.33 15.57 1.15
C LYS A 239 15.37 15.55 -0.04
N TRP A 240 14.27 16.30 0.04
CA TRP A 240 13.25 16.31 -1.01
C TRP A 240 13.58 17.24 -2.18
N VAL A 241 14.39 18.29 -1.95
CA VAL A 241 15.00 19.08 -3.03
C VAL A 241 15.88 18.19 -3.90
N ASP A 242 16.78 17.42 -3.30
CA ASP A 242 17.68 16.53 -4.05
C ASP A 242 16.89 15.48 -4.85
N PHE A 243 15.83 14.93 -4.26
CA PHE A 243 14.93 14.01 -4.96
C PHE A 243 14.24 14.67 -6.17
N SER A 244 13.58 15.81 -5.97
CA SER A 244 12.85 16.49 -7.06
C SER A 244 13.79 17.04 -8.13
N ARG A 245 15.00 17.47 -7.76
CA ARG A 245 16.03 17.90 -8.71
C ARG A 245 16.48 16.76 -9.61
N ARG A 246 16.76 15.57 -9.07
CA ARG A 246 17.11 14.40 -9.89
C ARG A 246 16.02 14.06 -10.91
N LEU A 247 14.75 14.14 -10.51
CA LEU A 247 13.63 13.92 -11.43
C LEU A 247 13.57 14.98 -12.52
N SER A 248 13.72 16.26 -12.16
CA SER A 248 13.74 17.37 -13.10
C SER A 248 14.93 17.30 -14.06
N GLU A 249 16.14 17.00 -13.57
CA GLU A 249 17.34 16.84 -14.39
C GLU A 249 17.18 15.69 -15.39
N HIS A 250 16.61 14.56 -14.97
CA HIS A 250 16.31 13.44 -15.85
C HIS A 250 15.27 13.80 -16.93
N GLN A 251 14.26 14.59 -16.58
CA GLN A 251 13.14 14.93 -17.46
C GLN A 251 13.43 16.10 -18.42
N TYR A 252 14.12 17.14 -17.94
CA TYR A 252 14.31 18.42 -18.63
C TYR A 252 15.78 18.70 -18.95
N GLY A 253 16.71 17.83 -18.54
CA GLY A 253 18.15 18.02 -18.70
C GLY A 253 18.78 18.99 -17.70
N ASN A 254 17.96 19.69 -16.89
CA ASN A 254 18.42 20.62 -15.87
C ASN A 254 17.39 20.70 -14.71
N ALA A 255 17.82 21.26 -13.57
CA ALA A 255 16.93 21.61 -12.48
C ALA A 255 17.34 22.94 -11.83
N PRO A 256 16.37 23.78 -11.44
CA PRO A 256 16.67 25.04 -10.76
C PRO A 256 17.33 24.77 -9.40
N ARG A 257 18.26 25.66 -9.03
CA ARG A 257 18.85 25.64 -7.69
C ARG A 257 17.83 26.13 -6.66
N VAL A 258 17.73 25.43 -5.54
CA VAL A 258 16.86 25.81 -4.42
C VAL A 258 17.71 26.47 -3.33
N ARG A 259 17.32 27.68 -2.91
CA ARG A 259 17.95 28.41 -1.80
C ARG A 259 17.04 28.36 -0.59
N ILE A 260 17.57 27.96 0.57
CA ILE A 260 16.82 27.86 1.83
C ILE A 260 17.31 28.95 2.78
N ASN A 261 16.40 29.81 3.25
CA ASN A 261 16.67 30.93 4.16
C ASN A 261 15.68 30.91 5.36
N GLY A 262 15.79 31.89 6.27
CA GLY A 262 15.00 31.95 7.51
C GLY A 262 15.62 31.15 8.66
N HIS A 263 14.80 30.49 9.49
CA HIS A 263 15.26 29.72 10.66
C HIS A 263 15.90 28.37 10.28
N VAL A 264 16.98 28.40 9.51
CA VAL A 264 17.69 27.21 9.00
C VAL A 264 18.29 26.31 10.09
N ALA A 265 18.52 26.87 11.28
CA ALA A 265 19.03 26.15 12.44
C ALA A 265 17.92 25.57 13.35
N ALA A 266 16.64 25.81 13.02
CA ALA A 266 15.52 25.36 13.86
C ALA A 266 15.51 23.83 14.02
N ARG A 267 15.24 23.41 15.27
CA ARG A 267 15.00 22.00 15.62
C ARG A 267 13.88 21.90 16.63
N PHE A 268 12.91 21.03 16.38
CA PHE A 268 11.79 20.83 17.29
C PHE A 268 11.19 19.42 17.12
N PRO A 269 10.44 18.91 18.12
CA PRO A 269 9.70 17.67 17.98
C PRO A 269 8.63 17.77 16.89
N PHE A 270 8.65 16.86 15.91
CA PHE A 270 7.67 16.86 14.81
C PHE A 270 7.55 15.48 14.16
N ILE A 271 6.43 15.22 13.48
CA ILE A 271 6.23 14.00 12.68
C ILE A 271 6.70 14.28 11.24
N PRO A 272 7.75 13.61 10.72
CA PRO A 272 8.24 13.83 9.36
C PRO A 272 7.24 13.39 8.28
N LEU A 273 6.42 12.36 8.57
CA LEU A 273 5.62 11.64 7.59
C LEU A 273 4.72 12.55 6.70
N PRO A 274 3.95 13.53 7.23
CA PRO A 274 3.20 14.45 6.35
C PRO A 274 4.09 15.29 5.43
N LEU A 275 5.28 15.69 5.89
CA LEU A 275 6.23 16.46 5.07
C LEU A 275 6.80 15.61 3.93
N ASP A 276 7.00 14.31 4.17
CA ASP A 276 7.42 13.36 3.13
C ASP A 276 6.38 13.20 2.00
N TYR A 277 5.10 13.51 2.24
CA TYR A 277 4.07 13.56 1.18
C TYR A 277 4.02 14.94 0.50
N ILE A 278 4.05 16.02 1.28
CA ILE A 278 3.74 17.36 0.77
C ILE A 278 4.92 17.97 0.01
N LEU A 279 6.13 17.90 0.59
CA LEU A 279 7.31 18.57 0.05
C LEU A 279 7.67 18.12 -1.38
N PRO A 280 7.78 16.82 -1.71
CA PRO A 280 8.12 16.42 -3.08
C PRO A 280 7.09 16.89 -4.11
N GLU A 281 5.80 16.90 -3.78
CA GLU A 281 4.75 17.37 -4.70
C GLU A 281 4.86 18.88 -4.98
N LEU A 282 5.02 19.69 -3.93
CA LEU A 282 5.21 21.14 -4.08
C LEU A 282 6.50 21.46 -4.85
N LEU A 283 7.59 20.74 -4.56
CA LEU A 283 8.88 20.96 -5.21
C LEU A 283 8.85 20.54 -6.69
N LYS A 284 8.22 19.42 -7.04
CA LYS A 284 8.04 19.01 -8.45
C LYS A 284 7.26 20.08 -9.23
N ASN A 285 6.17 20.59 -8.65
CA ASN A 285 5.38 21.66 -9.26
C ASN A 285 6.20 22.94 -9.43
N ALA A 286 6.92 23.36 -8.39
CA ALA A 286 7.77 24.55 -8.44
C ALA A 286 8.87 24.42 -9.50
N MET A 287 9.57 23.29 -9.58
CA MET A 287 10.64 23.08 -10.57
C MET A 287 10.10 23.09 -12.00
N ARG A 288 8.95 22.45 -12.24
CA ARG A 288 8.27 22.46 -13.54
C ARG A 288 7.84 23.87 -13.95
N ILE A 289 7.32 24.67 -13.02
CA ILE A 289 6.90 26.05 -13.30
C ILE A 289 8.11 26.96 -13.46
N SER A 290 9.16 26.83 -12.64
CA SER A 290 10.35 27.69 -12.72
C SER A 290 11.10 27.59 -14.05
N ASP A 291 11.06 26.43 -14.72
CA ASP A 291 11.57 26.28 -16.08
C ASP A 291 10.70 26.98 -17.16
N ARG A 292 9.44 27.32 -16.82
CA ARG A 292 8.44 27.97 -17.71
C ARG A 292 7.66 29.08 -16.97
N GLY A 293 8.38 29.94 -16.23
CA GLY A 293 7.94 30.78 -15.09
C GLY A 293 6.85 31.85 -15.27
N GLY A 294 5.79 31.59 -16.04
CA GLY A 294 4.65 32.51 -16.24
C GLY A 294 3.62 32.54 -15.10
N GLY A 295 3.87 31.84 -13.99
CA GLY A 295 2.92 31.72 -12.87
C GLY A 295 1.67 30.89 -13.22
N ILE A 296 0.65 30.98 -12.37
CA ILE A 296 -0.65 30.33 -12.59
C ILE A 296 -1.59 31.37 -13.22
N PRO A 297 -2.09 31.17 -14.45
CA PRO A 297 -3.06 32.08 -15.06
C PRO A 297 -4.32 32.24 -14.19
N HIS A 298 -4.81 33.48 -14.02
CA HIS A 298 -6.00 33.77 -13.19
C HIS A 298 -7.22 32.92 -13.55
N LYS A 299 -7.41 32.62 -14.84
CA LYS A 299 -8.52 31.79 -15.34
C LYS A 299 -8.54 30.34 -14.82
N ILE A 300 -7.43 29.83 -14.30
CA ILE A 300 -7.33 28.45 -13.78
C ILE A 300 -7.07 28.37 -12.28
N ILE A 301 -6.95 29.50 -11.58
CA ILE A 301 -6.55 29.52 -10.17
C ILE A 301 -7.53 28.75 -9.28
N ASP A 302 -8.82 28.84 -9.55
CA ASP A 302 -9.85 28.15 -8.76
C ASP A 302 -9.84 26.63 -9.01
N LYS A 303 -9.24 26.19 -10.12
CA LYS A 303 -9.20 24.77 -10.53
C LYS A 303 -7.95 24.04 -10.04
N VAL A 304 -6.87 24.74 -9.64
CA VAL A 304 -5.61 24.07 -9.26
C VAL A 304 -5.73 23.22 -7.99
N MET A 305 -6.78 23.44 -7.21
CA MET A 305 -7.10 22.67 -6.01
C MET A 305 -8.05 21.51 -6.29
N ASP A 306 -8.63 21.42 -7.49
CA ASP A 306 -9.51 20.32 -7.85
C ASP A 306 -8.69 19.06 -8.14
N TYR A 307 -9.15 17.94 -7.59
CA TYR A 307 -8.64 16.63 -7.98
C TYR A 307 -8.83 16.43 -9.49
N HIS A 308 -7.85 15.77 -10.12
CA HIS A 308 -7.81 15.49 -11.56
C HIS A 308 -7.67 16.72 -12.48
N PHE A 309 -7.58 17.94 -11.95
CA PHE A 309 -7.14 19.08 -12.76
C PHE A 309 -5.62 19.02 -12.96
N SER A 310 -5.18 19.13 -14.21
CA SER A 310 -3.76 19.19 -14.56
C SER A 310 -3.58 19.88 -15.91
N THR A 311 -2.62 20.80 -16.01
CA THR A 311 -2.19 21.41 -17.27
C THR A 311 -1.14 20.56 -18.00
N ALA A 312 -0.83 19.37 -17.48
CA ALA A 312 0.24 18.54 -18.01
C ALA A 312 -0.07 17.89 -19.35
N GLU A 313 -1.33 17.52 -19.59
CA GLU A 313 -1.76 16.87 -20.83
C GLU A 313 -1.72 17.85 -22.02
N GLU A 314 -2.09 19.12 -21.81
CA GLU A 314 -1.94 20.19 -22.83
C GLU A 314 -0.47 20.42 -23.20
N SER A 315 0.47 20.18 -22.26
CA SER A 315 1.91 20.30 -22.51
C SER A 315 2.49 19.12 -23.31
N ALA A 316 1.82 17.96 -23.32
CA ALA A 316 2.28 16.73 -23.96
C ALA A 316 1.85 16.59 -25.44
N GLN A 317 0.92 17.44 -25.89
CA GLN A 317 0.54 17.57 -27.29
C GLN A 317 1.53 18.41 -28.11
N ASP A 318 2.56 18.98 -27.47
CA ASP A 318 3.74 19.49 -28.17
C ASP A 318 4.50 18.29 -28.78
N PRO A 319 4.68 18.21 -30.12
CA PRO A 319 5.30 17.07 -30.82
C PRO A 319 6.69 16.67 -30.30
N ARG A 320 7.33 17.50 -29.47
CA ARG A 320 8.61 17.24 -28.81
C ARG A 320 8.52 16.37 -27.55
N MET A 321 7.32 16.08 -27.02
CA MET A 321 7.13 15.44 -25.71
C MET A 321 6.27 14.15 -25.74
N SER A 322 6.14 13.47 -26.89
CA SER A 322 5.26 12.29 -27.04
C SER A 322 5.72 11.01 -26.32
N ASN A 323 7.01 10.87 -25.98
CA ASN A 323 7.57 9.68 -25.30
C ASN A 323 7.31 9.64 -23.77
N PHE A 324 6.51 10.56 -23.24
CA PHE A 324 6.61 10.98 -21.84
C PHE A 324 5.80 10.15 -20.82
N PHE A 325 4.67 9.57 -21.22
CA PHE A 325 3.75 8.94 -20.25
C PHE A 325 3.90 7.42 -20.09
N ASN A 326 4.45 6.71 -21.08
CA ASN A 326 4.63 5.25 -21.00
C ASN A 326 5.69 4.80 -19.99
N ASN A 327 6.63 5.68 -19.62
CA ASN A 327 7.72 5.34 -18.69
C ASN A 327 7.40 5.63 -17.21
N ILE A 328 6.50 6.57 -16.92
CA ILE A 328 6.19 6.99 -15.54
C ILE A 328 5.34 5.95 -14.80
N THR A 329 4.50 5.20 -15.51
CA THR A 329 3.73 4.09 -14.93
C THR A 329 4.57 2.82 -14.70
N ASN A 330 5.73 2.69 -15.34
CA ASN A 330 6.59 1.50 -15.25
C ASN A 330 7.83 1.67 -14.35
N SER A 331 8.19 2.89 -13.95
CA SER A 331 9.39 3.16 -13.14
C SER A 331 9.22 2.96 -11.62
N GLY A 332 8.09 2.43 -11.15
CA GLY A 332 7.86 2.12 -9.73
C GLY A 332 8.56 0.85 -9.22
N ASN A 333 9.22 0.08 -10.09
CA ASN A 333 9.79 -1.22 -9.76
C ASN A 333 11.33 -1.22 -9.82
N GLN A 334 11.98 -0.61 -8.82
CA GLN A 334 13.38 -0.94 -8.51
C GLN A 334 13.56 -1.07 -7.00
N SER A 335 13.55 -2.32 -6.55
CA SER A 335 14.13 -2.78 -5.28
C SER A 335 15.62 -2.43 -5.26
N SER A 336 16.05 -1.67 -4.26
CA SER A 336 17.48 -1.47 -4.00
C SER A 336 18.09 -2.75 -3.38
N PRO A 337 19.31 -3.15 -3.76
CA PRO A 337 19.93 -4.38 -3.25
C PRO A 337 20.47 -4.16 -1.84
N MET A 338 20.19 -5.11 -0.95
CA MET A 338 20.90 -5.21 0.32
C MET A 338 22.34 -5.66 0.06
N HIS A 339 23.31 -4.86 0.50
CA HIS A 339 24.65 -5.37 0.77
C HIS A 339 24.79 -5.61 2.28
N GLY A 340 25.30 -6.80 2.62
CA GLY A 340 25.60 -7.22 3.97
C GLY A 340 26.98 -6.78 4.47
#